data_AF-A0A4Y9MN29-F1
#
_entry.id   AF-A0A4Y9MN29-F1
#
_cell.length_a   1.000
_cell.length_b   1.000
_cell.length_c   1.000
_cell.angle_alpha   90.00
_cell.angle_beta   90.00
_cell.angle_gamma   90.00
#
_symmetry.space_group_name_H-M   'P 1'
#
loop_
_entity.id
_entity.type
_entity.pdbx_description
1 polymer ?
#
loop_
_entity_poly.entity_id
_entity_poly.type
_entity_poly.pdbx_seq_one_letter_code
_entity_poly.pdbx_strand_id
1 'polypeptide(L)'
;MQSYAVGFARPDRWSPGRPTEQARPWHAVEAHRPPTELDGEVELAVCGAIVQVWGSQEWQRVGVGRRACRECRELTSVGRPLSTVG
;
A
#
# COMPACT_ATOMS: atom_id res chain seq x y z
N MET A 1 9.43 14.25 -3.62
CA MET A 1 8.13 13.70 -3.19
C MET A 1 8.27 12.19 -3.10
N GLN A 2 7.89 11.55 -1.99
CA GLN A 2 7.76 10.09 -1.98
C GLN A 2 6.51 9.75 -2.78
N SER A 3 6.63 9.05 -3.91
CA SER A 3 5.49 8.72 -4.77
C SER A 3 4.54 7.70 -4.13
N TYR A 4 5.02 6.94 -3.14
CA TYR A 4 4.26 5.87 -2.50
C TYR A 4 4.44 5.87 -0.97
N ALA A 5 3.32 5.79 -0.26
CA ALA A 5 3.24 5.42 1.15
C ALA A 5 3.05 3.90 1.31
N VAL A 6 3.17 3.41 2.54
CA VAL A 6 2.99 1.98 2.88
C VAL A 6 1.64 1.78 3.53
N GLY A 7 0.87 0.81 3.06
CA GLY A 7 -0.37 0.38 3.69
C GLY A 7 -0.31 -1.05 4.21
N PHE A 8 -0.99 -1.31 5.33
CA PHE A 8 -1.22 -2.66 5.83
C PHE A 8 -2.68 -3.09 5.59
N ALA A 9 -2.88 -4.20 4.88
CA ALA A 9 -4.20 -4.80 4.71
C ALA A 9 -4.61 -5.55 5.98
N ARG A 10 -5.70 -5.11 6.64
CA ARG A 10 -6.36 -5.83 7.75
C ARG A 10 -7.61 -6.53 7.23
N PRO A 11 -7.48 -7.71 6.60
CA PRO A 11 -8.64 -8.40 6.02
C PRO A 11 -9.68 -8.78 7.08
N ASP A 12 -9.25 -8.97 8.33
CA ASP A 12 -10.09 -9.26 9.49
C ASP A 12 -11.17 -8.19 9.76
N ARG A 13 -10.95 -6.94 9.32
CA ARG A 13 -11.88 -5.84 9.58
C ARG A 13 -12.98 -5.70 8.53
N TRP A 14 -12.75 -6.14 7.29
CA TRP A 14 -13.65 -5.86 6.15
C TRP A 14 -14.10 -7.08 5.36
N SER A 15 -13.54 -8.27 5.60
CA SER A 15 -13.97 -9.52 4.97
C SER A 15 -14.52 -10.50 6.01
N PRO A 16 -15.77 -10.33 6.48
CA PRO A 16 -16.39 -11.31 7.36
C PRO A 16 -16.53 -12.65 6.62
N GLY A 17 -15.78 -13.67 7.06
CA GLY A 17 -15.99 -15.07 6.64
C GLY A 17 -14.89 -15.73 5.78
N ARG A 18 -13.80 -15.04 5.43
CA ARG A 18 -12.62 -15.70 4.84
C ARG A 18 -11.34 -15.30 5.57
N PRO A 19 -10.67 -16.22 6.28
CA PRO A 19 -9.31 -15.98 6.73
C PRO A 19 -8.45 -15.86 5.46
N THR A 20 -8.21 -14.63 5.02
CA THR A 20 -7.18 -14.44 4.01
C THR A 20 -5.87 -14.50 4.76
N GLU A 21 -5.21 -15.66 4.71
CA GLU A 21 -3.78 -15.76 4.97
C GLU A 21 -3.06 -14.93 3.91
N GLN A 22 -3.14 -13.60 4.03
CA GLN A 22 -2.32 -12.73 3.22
C GLN A 22 -0.91 -12.85 3.78
N ALA A 23 -0.14 -13.78 3.22
CA ALA A 23 1.30 -13.89 3.44
C ALA A 23 2.04 -12.57 3.09
N ARG A 24 1.34 -11.61 2.47
CA ARG A 24 1.86 -10.35 1.94
C ARG A 24 0.98 -9.14 2.30
N PRO A 25 0.87 -8.77 3.58
CA PRO A 25 -0.06 -7.73 4.03
C PRO A 25 0.39 -6.29 3.76
N TRP A 26 1.60 -6.08 3.22
CA TRP A 26 2.13 -4.74 2.95
C TRP A 26 1.91 -4.35 1.49
N HIS A 27 1.30 -3.19 1.28
CA HIS A 27 0.91 -2.68 -0.03
C HIS A 27 1.46 -1.27 -0.27
N ALA A 28 1.61 -0.92 -1.54
CA ALA A 28 1.93 0.44 -1.95
C ALA A 28 0.66 1.26 -2.07
N VAL A 29 0.67 2.47 -1.53
CA VAL A 29 -0.40 3.48 -1.67
C VAL A 29 0.19 4.69 -2.38
N GLU A 30 -0.44 5.20 -3.43
CA GLU A 30 0.04 6.44 -4.05
C GLU A 30 -0.12 7.61 -3.07
N ALA A 31 0.98 8.32 -2.80
CA ALA A 31 0.96 9.44 -1.86
C ALA A 31 0.72 10.74 -2.63
N HIS A 32 -0.55 11.16 -2.71
CA HIS A 32 -0.93 12.46 -3.31
C HIS A 32 -0.74 13.64 -2.35
N ARG A 33 -0.57 13.35 -1.06
CA ARG A 33 -0.23 14.30 0.02
C ARG A 33 0.94 13.75 0.85
N PRO A 34 1.61 14.56 1.70
CA PRO A 34 2.73 14.08 2.52
C PRO A 34 2.38 12.80 3.30
N PRO A 35 3.26 11.78 3.35
CA PRO A 35 2.97 10.52 4.03
C PRO A 35 2.53 10.68 5.49
N THR A 36 3.06 11.68 6.21
CA THR A 36 2.67 12.00 7.59
C THR A 36 1.20 12.40 7.73
N GLU A 37 0.59 12.96 6.69
CA GLU A 37 -0.85 13.28 6.67
C GLU A 37 -1.73 12.08 6.32
N LEU A 38 -1.12 11.01 5.79
CA LEU A 38 -1.79 9.74 5.52
C LEU A 38 -1.65 8.76 6.69
N ASP A 39 -0.85 9.05 7.71
CA ASP A 39 -0.60 8.09 8.80
C ASP A 39 -1.90 7.77 9.55
N GLY A 40 -2.26 6.48 9.58
CA GLY A 40 -3.50 5.99 10.19
C GLY A 40 -4.73 6.04 9.28
N GLU A 41 -4.67 6.76 8.16
CA GLU A 41 -5.78 6.90 7.20
C GLU A 41 -6.05 5.58 6.47
N VAL A 42 -7.30 5.40 6.02
CA VAL A 42 -7.70 4.25 5.21
C VAL A 42 -7.69 4.66 3.75
N GLU A 43 -6.84 4.02 2.95
CA GLU A 43 -6.62 4.36 1.55
C GLU A 43 -6.69 3.11 0.66
N LEU A 44 -6.83 3.34 -0.63
CA LEU A 44 -6.77 2.28 -1.64
C LEU A 44 -5.31 2.08 -2.07
N ALA A 45 -4.82 0.85 -1.92
CA ALA A 45 -3.53 0.45 -2.48
C ALA A 45 -3.57 0.37 -4.00
N VAL A 46 -2.39 0.45 -4.61
CA VAL A 46 -2.19 0.33 -6.06
C VAL A 46 -2.77 -0.97 -6.65
N CYS A 47 -2.79 -2.06 -5.90
CA CYS A 47 -3.41 -3.33 -6.33
C CYS A 47 -4.91 -3.43 -6.02
N GLY A 48 -5.55 -2.34 -5.57
CA GLY A 48 -6.96 -2.29 -5.18
C GLY A 48 -7.29 -2.80 -3.77
N ALA A 49 -6.29 -3.14 -2.94
CA ALA A 49 -6.54 -3.53 -1.56
C ALA A 49 -6.87 -2.32 -0.68
N ILE A 50 -7.85 -2.43 0.21
CA ILE A 50 -8.11 -1.40 1.23
C ILE A 50 -7.15 -1.61 2.39
N VAL A 51 -6.38 -0.58 2.72
CA VAL A 51 -5.28 -0.65 3.68
C VAL A 51 -5.31 0.53 4.64
N GLN A 52 -4.80 0.31 5.85
CA GLN A 52 -4.46 1.44 6.73
C GLN A 52 -3.03 1.88 6.42
N VAL A 53 -2.82 3.18 6.18
CA VAL A 53 -1.52 3.74 5.83
C VAL A 53 -0.66 3.96 7.08
N TRP A 54 0.63 3.67 6.93
CA TRP A 54 1.69 3.86 7.91
C TRP A 54 2.67 4.86 7.30
N GLY A 55 2.38 6.14 7.49
CA GLY A 55 3.03 7.29 6.87
C GLY A 55 4.49 7.48 7.28
N SER A 56 4.88 6.94 8.43
CA SER A 56 6.28 6.88 8.87
C SER A 56 7.14 5.88 8.09
N GLN A 57 6.53 4.96 7.35
CA GLN A 57 7.23 3.88 6.65
C GLN A 57 7.46 4.20 5.17
N GLU A 58 8.66 3.87 4.68
CA GLU A 58 9.04 4.09 3.29
C GLU A 58 8.79 2.85 2.43
N TRP A 59 8.04 3.00 1.33
CA TRP A 59 7.74 1.89 0.44
C TRP A 59 8.99 1.25 -0.18
N GLN A 60 10.05 2.03 -0.46
CA GLN A 60 11.30 1.44 -0.97
C GLN A 60 11.91 0.41 -0.01
N ARG A 61 11.70 0.55 1.30
CA ARG A 61 12.20 -0.40 2.31
C ARG A 61 11.25 -1.56 2.55
N VAL A 62 9.95 -1.32 2.58
CA VAL A 62 8.95 -2.36 2.86
C VAL A 62 8.71 -3.23 1.62
N GLY A 63 8.66 -2.61 0.44
CA GLY A 63 8.35 -3.24 -0.85
C GLY A 63 9.34 -4.34 -1.27
N VAL A 64 10.59 -4.31 -0.81
CA VAL A 64 11.57 -5.37 -1.12
C VAL A 64 11.32 -6.67 -0.33
N GLY A 65 10.54 -6.61 0.75
CA GLY A 65 10.29 -7.74 1.65
C GLY A 65 9.45 -8.86 1.04
N ARG A 66 9.60 -10.09 1.58
CA ARG A 66 8.77 -11.25 1.19
C ARG A 66 7.29 -11.10 1.53
N ARG A 67 6.98 -10.20 2.50
CA ARG A 67 5.64 -9.86 2.96
C ARG A 67 5.03 -8.66 2.24
N ALA A 68 5.68 -8.14 1.20
CA ALA A 68 5.09 -7.13 0.33
C ALA A 68 4.28 -7.77 -0.81
N CYS A 69 3.13 -7.18 -1.11
CA CYS A 69 2.26 -7.59 -2.21
C CYS A 69 3.06 -7.63 -3.53
N ARG A 70 2.97 -8.77 -4.24
CA ARG A 70 3.72 -8.97 -5.49
C ARG A 70 3.35 -7.93 -6.55
N GLU A 71 2.04 -7.70 -6.70
CA GLU A 71 1.50 -6.78 -7.69
C GLU A 71 1.90 -5.33 -7.40
N CYS A 72 1.84 -4.89 -6.13
CA CYS A 72 2.35 -3.57 -5.75
C CYS A 72 3.84 -3.42 -6.07
N ARG A 73 4.66 -4.46 -5.88
CA ARG A 73 6.09 -4.41 -6.24
C ARG A 73 6.29 -4.25 -7.74
N GLU A 74 5.58 -5.05 -8.53
CA GLU A 74 5.68 -5.03 -9.99
C GLU A 74 5.23 -3.66 -10.52
N LEU A 75 4.06 -3.16 -10.10
CA LEU A 75 3.52 -1.87 -10.55
C LEU A 75 4.38 -0.67 -10.15
N THR A 76 4.94 -0.67 -8.94
CA THR A 76 5.79 0.44 -8.47
C THR A 76 7.23 0.38 -9.02
N SER A 77 7.69 -0.78 -9.50
CA SER A 77 9.02 -0.92 -10.12
C SER A 77 9.14 -0.18 -11.47
N VAL A 78 8.01 0.10 -12.12
CA VAL A 78 7.95 0.77 -13.43
C VAL A 78 8.21 2.29 -13.31
N GLY A 79 8.33 2.83 -12.10
CA GLY A 79 8.74 4.22 -11.85
C GLY A 79 7.73 5.28 -12.32
N ARG A 80 6.55 4.88 -12.82
CA ARG A 80 5.48 5.80 -13.26
C ARG A 80 4.39 5.87 -12.19
N PRO A 81 3.97 7.06 -11.75
CA PRO A 81 2.72 7.22 -11.02
C PRO A 81 1.57 6.66 -11.87
N LEU A 82 0.70 5.86 -11.27
CA LEU A 82 -0.48 5.30 -11.93
C LEU A 82 -1.61 6.33 -12.00
N SER A 83 -1.64 7.27 -11.05
CA SER A 83 -2.53 8.43 -11.11
C SER A 83 -1.95 9.50 -12.04
N THR A 84 -2.34 9.49 -13.31
CA THR A 84 -2.32 10.70 -14.15
C THR A 84 -3.68 11.36 -14.02
N VAL A 85 -3.80 12.35 -13.14
CA VAL A 85 -4.97 13.22 -13.12
C VAL A 85 -4.86 14.10 -14.38
N GLY A 86 -5.68 13.80 -15.39
CA GLY A 86 -5.91 14.64 -16.56
C GLY A 86 -7.02 15.64 -16.32
#